data_AF-A0A6M3IG61-F1
#
_entry.id   AF-A0A6M3IG61-F1
#
_cell.length_a   1.000
_cell.length_b   1.000
_cell.length_c   1.000
_cell.angle_alpha   90.00
_cell.angle_beta   90.00
_cell.angle_gamma   90.00
#
_symmetry.space_group_name_H-M   'P 1'
#
loop_
_entity.id
_entity.type
_entity.pdbx_description
1 polymer ?
#
loop_
_entity_poly.entity_id
_entity_poly.type
_entity_poly.pdbx_seq_one_letter_code
_entity_poly.pdbx_strand_id
1 'polypeptide(L)'
;MKEWKEYSQVEYKSSAFAISEFIKSSMWQDIKMLLEEGLRLTRDALEYAEDWESVMRLQQDADCLKRFLVMPEVILDDLENRAEGSNDNNREEKGD
;
A
#
# COMPACT_ATOMS: atom_id res chain seq x y z
N MET A 1 -44.53 -5.02 -25.28
CA MET A 1 -43.47 -5.55 -24.39
C MET A 1 -42.17 -4.91 -24.84
N LYS A 2 -41.50 -4.13 -23.99
CA LYS A 2 -40.17 -3.58 -24.26
C LYS A 2 -39.18 -4.35 -23.38
N GLU A 3 -38.18 -4.92 -24.02
CA GLU A 3 -37.09 -5.66 -23.41
C GLU A 3 -36.31 -4.74 -22.46
N TRP A 4 -36.24 -5.13 -21.19
CA TRP A 4 -35.34 -4.51 -20.24
C TRP A 4 -33.94 -5.05 -20.54
N LYS A 5 -33.09 -4.22 -21.16
CA LYS A 5 -31.66 -4.53 -21.27
C LYS A 5 -31.09 -4.58 -19.85
N GLU A 6 -30.52 -5.73 -19.50
CA GLU A 6 -29.68 -5.90 -18.32
C GLU A 6 -28.57 -4.84 -18.35
N TYR A 7 -28.68 -3.86 -17.46
CA TYR A 7 -27.55 -2.99 -17.17
C TYR A 7 -26.56 -3.81 -16.35
N SER A 8 -25.40 -4.06 -16.98
CA SER A 8 -24.27 -4.79 -16.43
C SER A 8 -24.00 -4.43 -14.97
N GLN A 9 -23.91 -5.45 -14.12
CA GLN A 9 -23.34 -5.32 -12.78
C GLN A 9 -21.89 -4.82 -12.92
N VAL A 10 -21.67 -3.52 -12.68
CA VAL A 10 -20.33 -3.02 -12.39
C VAL A 10 -19.95 -3.65 -11.06
N GLU A 11 -19.18 -4.72 -11.11
CA GLU A 11 -18.72 -5.44 -9.94
C GLU A 11 -17.85 -4.48 -9.10
N TYR A 12 -18.39 -4.01 -7.97
CA TYR A 12 -17.67 -3.11 -7.09
C TYR A 12 -16.50 -3.86 -6.47
N LYS A 13 -15.28 -3.52 -6.90
CA LYS A 13 -14.06 -4.11 -6.34
C LYS A 13 -13.64 -3.34 -5.09
N SER A 14 -13.30 -4.06 -4.02
CA SER A 14 -12.92 -3.45 -2.73
C SER A 14 -11.60 -2.68 -2.82
N SER A 15 -11.35 -1.78 -1.87
CA SER A 15 -10.07 -1.08 -1.76
C SER A 15 -8.88 -2.05 -1.63
N ALA A 16 -9.05 -3.14 -0.86
CA ALA A 16 -8.03 -4.18 -0.72
C ALA A 16 -7.70 -4.83 -2.09
N PHE A 17 -8.73 -5.13 -2.89
CA PHE A 17 -8.53 -5.63 -4.25
C PHE A 17 -7.74 -4.63 -5.11
N ALA A 18 -8.10 -3.35 -5.07
CA ALA A 18 -7.42 -2.32 -5.86
C ALA A 18 -5.93 -2.18 -5.49
N ILE A 19 -5.59 -2.23 -4.19
CA ILE A 19 -4.21 -2.20 -3.71
C ILE A 19 -3.46 -3.47 -4.09
N SER A 20 -4.08 -4.65 -3.98
CA SER A 20 -3.48 -5.93 -4.39
C SER A 20 -3.11 -5.93 -5.89
N GLU A 21 -3.98 -5.42 -6.76
CA GLU A 21 -3.69 -5.29 -8.18
C GLU A 21 -2.61 -4.24 -8.47
N PHE A 22 -2.60 -3.13 -7.73
CA PHE A 22 -1.53 -2.14 -7.83
C PHE A 22 -0.16 -2.75 -7.51
N ILE A 23 -0.02 -3.52 -6.41
CA ILE A 23 1.23 -4.19 -6.03
C ILE A 23 1.70 -5.19 -7.11
N LYS A 24 0.77 -5.85 -7.80
CA LYS A 24 1.09 -6.79 -8.90
C LYS A 24 1.35 -6.09 -10.23
N SER A 25 1.04 -4.80 -10.34
CA SER A 25 1.18 -4.05 -11.59
C SER A 25 2.64 -3.76 -11.94
N SER A 26 2.93 -3.64 -13.25
CA SER A 26 4.23 -3.16 -13.72
C SER A 26 4.54 -1.75 -13.20
N MET A 27 3.51 -0.91 -13.03
CA MET A 27 3.67 0.44 -12.50
C MET A 27 4.27 0.43 -11.09
N TRP A 28 3.81 -0.47 -10.21
CA TRP A 28 4.44 -0.61 -8.89
C TRP A 28 5.87 -1.13 -8.99
N GLN A 29 6.14 -2.10 -9.87
CA GLN A 29 7.52 -2.60 -10.06
C GLN A 29 8.47 -1.48 -10.52
N ASP A 30 8.03 -0.63 -11.45
CA ASP A 30 8.81 0.53 -11.91
C ASP A 30 9.06 1.54 -10.78
N ILE A 31 8.01 1.86 -10.00
CA ILE A 31 8.12 2.76 -8.83
C ILE A 31 9.06 2.16 -7.78
N LYS A 32 8.92 0.87 -7.49
CA LYS A 32 9.74 0.14 -6.53
C LYS A 32 11.21 0.17 -6.92
N MET A 33 11.53 -0.05 -8.20
CA MET A 33 12.91 0.07 -8.69
C MET A 33 13.48 1.48 -8.46
N LEU A 34 12.70 2.54 -8.72
CA LEU A 34 13.15 3.92 -8.49
C LEU A 34 13.36 4.21 -6.99
N LEU A 35 12.48 3.69 -6.12
CA LEU A 35 12.59 3.84 -4.67
C LEU A 35 13.80 3.07 -4.11
N GLU A 36 14.07 1.86 -4.60
CA GLU A 36 15.23 1.05 -4.21
C GLU A 36 16.54 1.73 -4.64
N GLU A 37 16.60 2.26 -5.85
CA GLU A 37 17.76 3.01 -6.34
C GLU A 37 17.96 4.31 -5.55
N GLY A 38 16.88 5.06 -5.28
CA GLY A 38 16.92 6.23 -4.42
C GLY A 38 17.48 5.89 -3.04
N LEU A 39 17.01 4.81 -2.42
CA LEU A 39 17.48 4.37 -1.11
C LEU A 39 18.96 3.98 -1.13
N ARG A 40 19.42 3.32 -2.20
CA ARG A 40 20.83 2.98 -2.41
C ARG A 40 21.68 4.25 -2.47
N LEU A 41 21.31 5.21 -3.32
CA LEU A 41 22.04 6.48 -3.47
C LEU A 41 22.06 7.30 -2.18
N THR A 42 20.95 7.34 -1.43
CA THR A 42 20.91 8.03 -0.13
C THR A 42 21.84 7.37 0.89
N ARG A 43 21.92 6.04 0.90
CA ARG A 43 22.86 5.31 1.77
C ARG A 43 24.31 5.57 1.37
N ASP A 44 24.61 5.51 0.07
CA ASP A 44 25.94 5.84 -0.44
C ASP A 44 26.32 7.27 0.01
N ALA A 45 25.42 8.24 -0.15
CA ALA A 45 25.65 9.63 0.28
C ALA A 45 25.88 9.76 1.80
N LEU A 46 25.23 8.93 2.61
CA LEU A 46 25.41 8.93 4.07
C LEU A 46 26.85 8.52 4.46
N GLU A 47 27.49 7.65 3.69
CA GLU A 47 28.89 7.24 3.92
C GLU A 47 29.90 8.38 3.68
N TYR A 48 29.53 9.37 2.84
CA TYR A 48 30.38 10.52 2.50
C TYR A 48 29.99 11.81 3.23
N ALA A 49 28.99 11.77 4.12
CA ALA A 49 28.53 12.97 4.82
C ALA A 49 29.58 13.47 5.83
N GLU A 50 30.03 14.71 5.68
CA GLU A 50 31.09 15.31 6.51
C GLU A 50 30.57 15.99 7.78
N ASP A 51 29.27 16.29 7.83
CA ASP A 51 28.64 17.02 8.92
C ASP A 51 27.37 16.33 9.44
N TRP A 52 27.08 16.57 10.73
CA TRP A 52 25.97 15.93 11.43
C TRP A 52 24.59 16.34 10.88
N GLU A 53 24.45 17.56 10.37
CA GLU A 53 23.19 18.05 9.83
C GLU A 53 22.83 17.29 8.53
N SER A 54 23.82 17.06 7.68
CA SER A 54 23.69 16.25 6.47
C SER A 54 23.41 14.78 6.79
N VAL A 55 24.08 14.19 7.79
CA VAL A 55 23.77 12.83 8.27
C VAL A 55 22.30 12.72 8.69
N MET A 56 21.80 13.67 9.48
CA MET A 56 20.43 13.65 9.97
C MET A 56 19.41 13.75 8.84
N ARG A 57 19.62 14.63 7.85
CA ARG A 57 18.75 14.73 6.67
C ARG A 57 18.75 13.45 5.84
N LEU A 58 19.93 12.94 5.52
CA LEU A 58 20.07 11.73 4.70
C LEU A 58 19.47 10.50 5.41
N GLN A 59 19.61 10.40 6.73
CA GLN A 59 18.95 9.36 7.52
C GLN A 59 17.42 9.48 7.45
N GLN A 60 16.88 10.70 7.56
CA GLN A 60 15.44 10.95 7.41
C GLN A 60 14.93 10.56 6.02
N ASP A 61 15.67 10.92 4.97
CA ASP A 61 15.35 10.57 3.59
C ASP A 61 15.35 9.04 3.39
N ALA A 62 16.38 8.36 3.90
CA ALA A 62 16.48 6.91 3.84
C ALA A 62 15.31 6.22 4.56
N ASP A 63 14.90 6.74 5.71
CA ASP A 63 13.78 6.18 6.46
C ASP A 63 12.42 6.47 5.80
N CYS A 64 12.28 7.61 5.12
CA CYS A 64 11.12 7.91 4.28
C CYS A 64 11.00 6.93 3.11
N LEU A 65 12.11 6.70 2.38
CA LEU A 65 12.16 5.77 1.24
C LEU A 65 11.82 4.33 1.66
N LYS A 66 12.36 3.86 2.79
CA LYS A 66 12.01 2.54 3.34
C LYS A 66 10.51 2.42 3.64
N ARG A 67 9.89 3.48 4.17
CA ARG A 67 8.44 3.48 4.43
C ARG A 67 7.65 3.39 3.14
N PHE A 68 8.01 4.15 2.11
CA PHE A 68 7.33 4.06 0.82
C PHE A 68 7.43 2.68 0.18
N LEU A 69 8.56 1.99 0.34
CA LEU A 69 8.77 0.64 -0.21
C LEU A 69 7.87 -0.43 0.39
N VAL A 70 7.36 -0.25 1.61
CA VAL A 70 6.52 -1.24 2.32
C VAL A 70 5.09 -0.77 2.52
N MET A 71 4.80 0.50 2.21
CA MET A 71 3.52 1.13 2.49
C MET A 71 2.35 0.44 1.78
N PRO A 72 2.44 0.05 0.49
CA PRO A 72 1.35 -0.65 -0.17
C PRO A 72 0.98 -1.96 0.52
N GLU A 73 1.97 -2.76 0.91
CA GLU A 73 1.77 -4.03 1.63
C GLU A 73 1.15 -3.80 3.00
N VAL A 74 1.64 -2.82 3.77
CA VAL A 74 1.05 -2.48 5.08
C VAL A 74 -0.40 -2.00 4.95
N ILE A 75 -0.70 -1.19 3.94
CA ILE A 75 -2.08 -0.75 3.67
C ILE A 75 -2.97 -1.95 3.31
N LEU A 76 -2.46 -2.89 2.52
CA LEU A 76 -3.21 -4.09 2.15
C LEU A 76 -3.53 -4.93 3.40
N ASP A 77 -2.52 -5.22 4.22
CA ASP A 77 -2.70 -5.97 5.47
C ASP A 77 -3.73 -5.28 6.40
N ASP A 78 -3.64 -3.96 6.56
CA ASP A 78 -4.61 -3.18 7.37
C ASP A 78 -6.04 -3.27 6.83
N LEU A 79 -6.21 -3.26 5.50
CA LEU A 79 -7.52 -3.34 4.85
C LEU A 79 -8.12 -4.75 4.97
N GLU A 80 -7.31 -5.80 4.84
CA GLU A 80 -7.73 -7.19 4.96
C GLU A 80 -8.12 -7.51 6.41
N ASN A 81 -7.32 -7.10 7.39
CA ASN A 81 -7.62 -7.29 8.81
C ASN A 81 -8.90 -6.55 9.27
N ARG A 82 -9.20 -5.37 8.70
CA ARG A 82 -10.46 -4.64 8.98
C ARG A 82 -11.70 -5.33 8.40
N ALA A 83 -11.55 -6.01 7.28
CA ALA A 83 -12.64 -6.77 6.66
C ALA A 83 -12.97 -8.02 7.49
N GLU A 84 -11.96 -8.68 8.06
CA GLU A 84 -12.14 -9.86 8.93
C GLU A 84 -12.81 -9.50 10.26
N GLY A 85 -12.41 -8.41 10.91
CA GLY A 85 -12.99 -7.97 12.19
C GLY A 85 -14.45 -7.47 12.11
N SER A 86 -14.98 -7.21 10.91
CA SER A 86 -16.38 -6.79 10.71
C SER A 86 -17.36 -7.95 10.60
N ASN A 87 -16.88 -9.19 10.43
CA ASN A 87 -17.74 -10.38 10.32
C ASN A 87 -18.19 -10.97 11.66
N ASP A 88 -17.54 -10.61 12.78
CA ASP A 88 -17.86 -11.17 14.10
C ASP A 88 -19.02 -10.45 14.81
N ASN A 89 -19.35 -9.21 14.44
CA ASN A 89 -20.40 -8.43 15.12
C ASN A 89 -21.85 -8.75 14.65
N ASN A 90 -22.05 -9.69 13.72
CA ASN A 90 -23.38 -10.08 13.22
C ASN A 90 -23.87 -11.43 13.77
N ARG A 91 -23.22 -11.99 14.81
CA ARG A 91 -23.62 -13.27 15.43
C ARG A 91 -24.37 -13.15 16.76
N GLU A 92 -24.54 -11.96 17.31
CA GLU A 92 -25.24 -11.73 18.58
C GLU A 92 -26.57 -10.98 18.42
N GLU A 93 -27.45 -11.42 17.53
CA GLU A 93 -28.88 -11.10 17.62
C GLU A 93 -29.72 -12.30 17.18
N LYS A 94 -29.74 -13.40 17.95
CA LYS A 94 -30.90 -14.32 18.09
C LYS A 94 -30.75 -15.17 19.35
N GLY A 95 -31.33 -14.70 20.45
CA GLY A 95 -31.48 -15.51 21.66
C GLY A 95 -32.03 -14.72 22.84
N ASP A 96 -33.32 -14.37 22.80
CA ASP A 96 -34.37 -14.88 23.73
C ASP A 96 -35.72 -14.22 23.45
#